data_AF-A0A5J4TZU3-F1
#
_entry.id   AF-A0A5J4TZU3-F1
#
_cell.length_a   1.000
_cell.length_b   1.000
_cell.length_c   1.000
_cell.angle_alpha   90.00
_cell.angle_beta   90.00
_cell.angle_gamma   90.00
#
_symmetry.space_group_name_H-M   'P 1'
#
loop_
_entity.id
_entity.type
_entity.pdbx_description
1 polymer ?
#
loop_
_entity_poly.entity_id
_entity_poly.type
_entity_poly.pdbx_seq_one_letter_code
_entity_poly.pdbx_strand_id
1 'polypeptide(L)'
;FTTSGPGGAIRCLLTHDYANSSVLIENTQFESCNSANSDGGSIFAQINYGSLTINQVTFIGSSCSQPGSGGAIAIVQLDSYSRISLKESSFVNCQTLPGSSNQYGWGGAIYIFMSIPATNLSSTNFQLSDLSFQECSAIGAGNNLHIRSPNTYNTGIAIAANSLVTVKDLSNPPKLIHDLYTNVKYSNDYMGIDESNVNNGLNDPSYHQALFLAGQLGFVTQEFYIRSSDSIDQNECSLETPCKTINNILSKSLPTGFVKGISISLINLLSETSDQNNIFINSQTELNNIITIQSDGYISRGTEYTKQSIHTSLFDTTLFTISNTGRLKLFGLHFDNLNPFSTATNPLISISQSRNNLNPQVTIKDCIFEQINSESNSLYHSLIVTSGGALVIENTLIQNYQFSNGQRFIDLDSSGRYLVDIVNSKFKNIHQDTSDQQGGAVISGNFDYGNILRIRDQSKFNNITSTGQGGAIYCTGRYPIIEINRVSFIKCKGLSGGAIFAQSQEGSSLTIENQSEFKQCEITGSNEDQRGGAIYLILENRGLRPNIFYIRNSIFEECKGNNNRGGALPQSIEAKMLPPSEFALLHDSNQTFSINAFLLLYA
;
A
#
# COMPACT_ATOMS: atom_id res chain seq x y z
N PHE A 1 38.23 15.78 13.55
CA PHE A 1 37.68 17.00 14.16
C PHE A 1 36.70 16.57 15.23
N THR A 2 37.01 16.75 16.51
CA THR A 2 36.07 16.44 17.61
C THR A 2 35.14 17.63 17.79
N THR A 3 33.91 17.55 17.30
CA THR A 3 32.86 18.53 17.62
C THR A 3 32.26 18.17 18.98
N SER A 4 32.05 19.16 19.84
CA SER A 4 31.30 19.00 21.08
C SER A 4 29.81 19.13 20.74
N GLY A 5 29.13 18.01 20.51
CA GLY A 5 27.71 17.97 20.16
C GLY A 5 27.35 16.75 19.30
N PRO A 6 26.07 16.35 19.27
CA PRO A 6 25.65 15.13 18.61
C PRO A 6 25.80 15.25 17.09
N GLY A 7 26.15 14.13 16.43
CA GLY A 7 26.41 14.09 15.00
C GLY A 7 27.79 14.64 14.64
N GLY A 8 28.83 13.81 14.77
CA GLY A 8 30.23 14.24 14.56
C GLY A 8 30.51 14.81 13.17
N ALA A 9 29.74 14.39 12.15
CA ALA A 9 29.77 14.97 10.81
C ALA A 9 28.49 15.76 10.48
N ILE A 10 27.31 15.18 10.74
CA ILE A 10 26.02 15.78 10.40
C ILE A 10 25.12 15.80 11.63
N ARG A 11 24.64 17.00 11.96
CA ARG A 11 23.52 17.19 12.88
C ARG A 11 22.31 17.71 12.12
N CYS A 12 21.28 16.88 12.02
CA CYS A 12 20.04 17.17 11.31
C CYS A 12 18.89 17.41 12.31
N LEU A 13 18.18 18.53 12.16
CA LEU A 13 16.98 18.85 12.93
C LEU A 13 15.86 19.18 11.94
N LEU A 14 14.89 18.29 11.81
CA LEU A 14 13.69 18.49 11.00
C LEU A 14 12.52 18.80 11.95
N THR A 15 12.06 20.06 11.96
CA THR A 15 11.03 20.54 12.87
C THR A 15 9.73 20.89 12.14
N HIS A 16 8.63 20.97 12.91
CA HIS A 16 7.27 21.25 12.41
C HIS A 16 7.15 22.52 11.55
N ASP A 17 8.04 23.49 11.75
CA ASP A 17 8.04 24.76 11.02
C ASP A 17 8.27 24.58 9.50
N TYR A 18 8.73 23.39 9.08
CA TYR A 18 8.99 23.04 7.69
C TYR A 18 8.29 21.74 7.30
N ALA A 19 6.95 21.76 7.27
CA ALA A 19 6.14 20.64 6.80
C ALA A 19 6.64 20.14 5.42
N ASN A 20 6.99 18.85 5.34
CA ASN A 20 7.58 18.14 4.18
C ASN A 20 9.10 18.31 3.94
N SER A 21 9.88 18.72 4.93
CA SER A 21 11.35 18.69 4.80
C SER A 21 11.88 17.29 4.52
N SER A 22 12.85 17.18 3.62
CA SER A 22 13.51 15.93 3.29
C SER A 22 15.02 16.10 3.25
N VAL A 23 15.73 15.11 3.80
CA VAL A 23 17.19 15.00 3.72
C VAL A 23 17.52 13.68 3.05
N LEU A 24 18.30 13.76 1.98
CA LEU A 24 18.83 12.61 1.25
C LEU A 24 20.35 12.62 1.38
N ILE A 25 20.90 11.52 1.88
CA ILE A 25 22.32 11.24 1.87
C ILE A 25 22.50 9.96 1.05
N GLU A 26 23.14 10.06 -0.10
CA GLU A 26 23.35 8.89 -0.95
C GLU A 26 24.80 8.74 -1.41
N ASN A 27 25.20 7.51 -1.71
CA ASN A 27 26.45 7.20 -2.41
C ASN A 27 27.69 7.87 -1.77
N THR A 28 27.75 7.89 -0.45
CA THR A 28 28.75 8.63 0.34
C THR A 28 29.39 7.72 1.39
N GLN A 29 30.61 8.07 1.84
CA GLN A 29 31.30 7.39 2.92
C GLN A 29 31.57 8.34 4.09
N PHE A 30 31.32 7.87 5.32
CA PHE A 30 31.78 8.48 6.56
C PHE A 30 32.88 7.61 7.15
N GLU A 31 34.06 8.20 7.36
CA GLU A 31 35.22 7.48 7.87
C GLU A 31 35.73 8.14 9.14
N SER A 32 35.89 7.33 10.20
CA SER A 32 36.41 7.75 11.50
C SER A 32 35.72 8.98 12.08
N CYS A 33 34.42 9.14 11.80
CA CYS A 33 33.63 10.26 12.31
C CYS A 33 33.24 9.99 13.76
N ASN A 34 33.55 10.94 14.64
CA ASN A 34 33.42 10.73 16.07
C ASN A 34 32.69 11.87 16.79
N SER A 35 31.84 11.50 17.74
CA SER A 35 31.08 12.41 18.60
C SER A 35 31.50 12.22 20.06
N ALA A 36 31.94 13.29 20.73
CA ALA A 36 32.43 13.21 22.10
C ALA A 36 31.30 13.45 23.10
N ASN A 37 30.98 12.44 23.92
CA ASN A 37 29.94 12.48 24.95
C ASN A 37 28.53 12.82 24.42
N SER A 38 28.25 12.49 23.16
CA SER A 38 26.98 12.80 22.51
C SER A 38 26.61 11.76 21.45
N ASP A 39 25.32 11.69 21.14
CA ASP A 39 24.77 10.69 20.23
C ASP A 39 25.25 10.86 18.78
N GLY A 40 25.29 9.76 18.03
CA GLY A 40 25.55 9.75 16.60
C GLY A 40 26.98 10.12 16.25
N GLY A 41 27.88 9.13 16.14
CA GLY A 41 29.29 9.42 15.81
C GLY A 41 29.47 10.10 14.46
N SER A 42 28.70 9.72 13.45
CA SER A 42 28.64 10.40 12.15
C SER A 42 27.41 11.30 12.05
N ILE A 43 26.23 10.73 12.29
CA ILE A 43 24.96 11.40 12.04
C ILE A 43 24.11 11.39 13.29
N PHE A 44 23.63 12.55 13.69
CA PHE A 44 22.50 12.69 14.58
C PHE A 44 21.33 13.31 13.82
N ALA A 45 20.14 12.73 13.93
CA ALA A 45 18.94 13.27 13.34
C ALA A 45 17.78 13.29 14.33
N GLN A 46 17.17 14.46 14.51
CA GLN A 46 15.87 14.57 15.17
C GLN A 46 14.82 14.94 14.15
N ILE A 47 13.77 14.13 14.05
CA ILE A 47 12.72 14.26 13.04
C ILE A 47 11.40 14.42 13.78
N ASN A 48 10.83 15.61 13.62
CA ASN A 48 9.52 16.02 14.12
C ASN A 48 8.72 16.55 12.94
N TYR A 49 8.24 15.63 12.10
CA TYR A 49 7.73 15.84 10.74
C TYR A 49 8.86 15.92 9.69
N GLY A 50 8.71 15.21 8.57
CA GLY A 50 9.70 15.19 7.47
C GLY A 50 10.30 13.82 7.20
N SER A 51 11.39 13.76 6.43
CA SER A 51 12.03 12.50 6.04
C SER A 51 13.55 12.55 6.05
N LEU A 52 14.17 11.50 6.58
CA LEU A 52 15.59 11.20 6.43
C LEU A 52 15.75 9.94 5.59
N THR A 53 16.43 10.07 4.45
CA THR A 53 16.79 8.97 3.57
C THR A 53 18.31 8.85 3.50
N ILE A 54 18.82 7.66 3.78
CA ILE A 54 20.24 7.28 3.69
C ILE A 54 20.29 6.07 2.75
N ASN A 55 20.96 6.21 1.60
CA ASN A 55 20.95 5.18 0.56
C ASN A 55 22.36 4.89 0.04
N GLN A 56 22.79 3.63 0.05
CA GLN A 56 24.13 3.24 -0.42
C GLN A 56 25.26 4.03 0.28
N VAL A 57 25.13 4.22 1.59
CA VAL A 57 26.12 4.95 2.40
C VAL A 57 26.98 3.97 3.19
N THR A 58 28.26 4.25 3.29
CA THR A 58 29.22 3.40 4.02
C THR A 58 29.78 4.14 5.25
N PHE A 59 29.70 3.51 6.42
CA PHE A 59 30.25 4.03 7.67
C PHE A 59 31.40 3.13 8.12
N ILE A 60 32.60 3.70 8.27
CA ILE A 60 33.82 2.97 8.64
C ILE A 60 34.44 3.60 9.87
N GLY A 61 34.55 2.85 10.97
CA GLY A 61 35.23 3.30 12.18
C GLY A 61 34.53 4.44 12.91
N SER A 62 33.25 4.70 12.62
CA SER A 62 32.50 5.76 13.27
C SER A 62 32.25 5.43 14.74
N SER A 63 32.36 6.42 15.62
CA SER A 63 32.18 6.16 17.05
C SER A 63 31.57 7.31 17.84
N CYS A 64 30.95 6.99 18.97
CA CYS A 64 30.60 7.98 19.99
C CYS A 64 31.09 7.53 21.37
N SER A 65 31.51 8.46 22.21
CA SER A 65 31.91 8.16 23.59
C SER A 65 30.73 8.25 24.55
N GLN A 66 30.69 7.38 25.57
CA GLN A 66 29.64 7.41 26.60
C GLN A 66 29.49 8.80 27.22
N PRO A 67 28.25 9.29 27.45
CA PRO A 67 26.99 8.54 27.44
C PRO A 67 26.30 8.45 26.06
N GLY A 68 26.98 8.80 24.97
CA GLY A 68 26.41 8.80 23.62
C GLY A 68 25.96 7.42 23.14
N SER A 69 24.90 7.41 22.34
CA SER A 69 24.33 6.24 21.65
C SER A 69 24.53 6.35 20.13
N GLY A 70 24.53 5.21 19.43
CA GLY A 70 24.63 5.17 17.97
C GLY A 70 26.02 5.53 17.47
N GLY A 71 26.97 4.59 17.52
CA GLY A 71 28.36 4.84 17.14
C GLY A 71 28.52 5.43 15.74
N ALA A 72 27.65 5.08 14.79
CA ALA A 72 27.55 5.78 13.51
C ALA A 72 26.36 6.76 13.47
N ILE A 73 25.16 6.26 13.76
CA ILE A 73 23.91 7.00 13.55
C ILE A 73 23.06 6.96 14.81
N ALA A 74 22.55 8.12 15.22
CA ALA A 74 21.49 8.25 16.21
C ALA A 74 20.30 9.01 15.62
N ILE A 75 19.09 8.45 15.77
CA ILE A 75 17.86 9.04 15.25
C ILE A 75 16.82 9.19 16.37
N VAL A 76 16.12 10.32 16.39
CA VAL A 76 14.95 10.57 17.22
C VAL A 76 13.74 10.80 16.32
N GLN A 77 12.79 9.87 16.33
CA GLN A 77 11.54 9.90 15.57
C GLN A 77 10.37 10.31 16.48
N LEU A 78 9.84 11.52 16.31
CA LEU A 78 8.89 12.09 17.28
C LEU A 78 7.42 11.86 16.93
N ASP A 79 7.08 11.64 15.66
CA ASP A 79 5.69 11.41 15.23
C ASP A 79 5.58 10.41 14.08
N SER A 80 4.35 10.02 13.72
CA SER A 80 4.09 9.05 12.64
C SER A 80 4.31 9.61 11.23
N TYR A 81 4.49 10.94 11.10
CA TYR A 81 4.81 11.61 9.84
C TYR A 81 6.32 11.74 9.62
N SER A 82 7.11 11.43 10.64
CA SER A 82 8.57 11.40 10.63
C SER A 82 9.03 10.10 9.98
N ARG A 83 9.65 10.21 8.81
CA ARG A 83 10.01 9.06 7.98
C ARG A 83 11.50 8.78 8.04
N ILE A 84 11.86 7.53 8.29
CA ILE A 84 13.23 7.04 8.31
C ILE A 84 13.36 5.98 7.21
N SER A 85 14.29 6.18 6.29
CA SER A 85 14.65 5.19 5.28
C SER A 85 16.16 5.02 5.21
N LEU A 86 16.67 3.86 5.61
CA LEU A 86 18.07 3.47 5.45
C LEU A 86 18.10 2.28 4.50
N LYS A 87 18.78 2.41 3.37
CA LYS A 87 18.81 1.39 2.32
C LYS A 87 20.22 1.10 1.87
N GLU A 88 20.51 -0.17 1.66
CA GLU A 88 21.74 -0.65 1.00
C GLU A 88 23.04 -0.09 1.62
N SER A 89 23.00 0.25 2.91
CA SER A 89 24.08 0.96 3.60
C SER A 89 24.88 0.00 4.49
N SER A 90 26.18 0.26 4.65
CA SER A 90 27.10 -0.62 5.37
C SER A 90 27.74 0.05 6.59
N PHE A 91 27.96 -0.73 7.64
CA PHE A 91 28.57 -0.30 8.89
C PHE A 91 29.73 -1.24 9.21
N VAL A 92 30.94 -0.70 9.24
CA VAL A 92 32.17 -1.47 9.48
C VAL A 92 32.88 -0.85 10.68
N ASN A 93 33.10 -1.65 11.72
CA ASN A 93 33.84 -1.25 12.91
C ASN A 93 33.26 0.01 13.60
N CYS A 94 31.93 0.17 13.57
CA CYS A 94 31.25 1.28 14.26
C CYS A 94 31.02 0.94 15.74
N GLN A 95 31.32 1.87 16.65
CA GLN A 95 31.36 1.55 18.09
C GLN A 95 30.82 2.65 19.00
N THR A 96 30.21 2.25 20.13
CA THR A 96 30.13 3.14 21.29
C THR A 96 31.33 2.88 22.20
N LEU A 97 32.10 3.91 22.54
CA LEU A 97 33.37 3.82 23.27
C LEU A 97 33.17 4.19 24.74
N PRO A 98 33.99 3.66 25.68
CA PRO A 98 33.98 4.11 27.07
C PRO A 98 34.15 5.63 27.19
N GLY A 99 33.41 6.24 28.11
CA GLY A 99 33.51 7.66 28.43
C GLY A 99 33.95 7.87 29.88
N SER A 100 33.98 9.12 30.33
CA SER A 100 34.28 9.48 31.72
C SER A 100 33.06 9.45 32.64
N SER A 101 31.88 9.16 32.09
CA SER A 101 30.60 9.07 32.81
C SER A 101 30.29 7.64 33.22
N ASN A 102 29.53 7.46 34.30
CA ASN A 102 28.97 6.16 34.69
C ASN A 102 27.70 5.80 33.91
N GLN A 103 27.22 6.69 33.04
CA GLN A 103 26.04 6.52 32.19
C GLN A 103 26.41 5.82 30.89
N TYR A 104 25.55 4.91 30.41
CA TYR A 104 25.76 4.15 29.18
C TYR A 104 24.66 4.42 28.13
N GLY A 105 25.07 4.81 26.94
CA GLY A 105 24.33 4.74 25.69
C GLY A 105 24.51 3.40 24.98
N TRP A 106 23.74 3.23 23.91
CA TRP A 106 23.48 1.94 23.27
C TRP A 106 23.60 2.04 21.74
N GLY A 107 23.52 0.91 21.03
CA GLY A 107 23.57 0.90 19.56
C GLY A 107 24.98 1.14 19.03
N GLY A 108 25.75 0.07 18.80
CA GLY A 108 27.14 0.17 18.35
C GLY A 108 27.25 0.84 16.99
N ALA A 109 26.39 0.48 16.03
CA ALA A 109 26.24 1.22 14.77
C ALA A 109 25.08 2.22 14.82
N ILE A 110 23.87 1.74 15.10
CA ILE A 110 22.64 2.53 15.00
C ILE A 110 21.89 2.54 16.34
N TYR A 111 21.49 3.73 16.76
CA TYR A 111 20.52 3.93 17.83
C TYR A 111 19.30 4.70 17.31
N ILE A 112 18.11 4.25 17.69
CA ILE A 112 16.85 4.92 17.34
C ILE A 112 15.99 5.07 18.59
N PHE A 113 15.62 6.31 18.90
CA PHE A 113 14.49 6.59 19.78
C PHE A 113 13.25 6.86 18.93
N MET A 114 12.20 6.06 19.12
CA MET A 114 10.89 6.28 18.50
C MET A 114 9.84 6.63 19.57
N SER A 115 9.11 7.71 19.34
CA SER A 115 7.96 8.13 20.16
C SER A 115 6.63 7.60 19.63
N ILE A 116 6.64 6.84 18.54
CA ILE A 116 5.44 6.27 17.92
C ILE A 116 5.12 4.88 18.46
N PRO A 117 3.83 4.54 18.62
CA PRO A 117 3.44 3.18 18.98
C PRO A 117 3.68 2.22 17.82
N ALA A 118 4.00 0.95 18.15
CA ALA A 118 4.26 -0.10 17.18
C ALA A 118 3.09 -0.35 16.18
N THR A 119 1.84 -0.07 16.57
CA THR A 119 0.66 -0.14 15.69
C THR A 119 0.71 0.85 14.51
N ASN A 120 1.50 1.93 14.63
CA ASN A 120 1.69 2.93 13.59
C ASN A 120 2.98 2.72 12.79
N LEU A 121 3.78 1.71 13.12
CA LEU A 121 5.04 1.43 12.42
C LEU A 121 4.75 0.72 11.09
N SER A 122 5.28 1.26 9.99
CA SER A 122 5.09 0.69 8.65
C SER A 122 6.23 1.09 7.72
N SER A 123 6.29 0.49 6.53
CA SER A 123 7.28 0.84 5.50
C SER A 123 7.20 2.29 5.03
N THR A 124 6.12 3.02 5.34
CA THR A 124 5.97 4.44 4.96
C THR A 124 6.69 5.41 5.90
N ASN A 125 6.96 4.99 7.15
CA ASN A 125 7.62 5.83 8.15
C ASN A 125 8.88 5.22 8.75
N PHE A 126 9.10 3.92 8.60
CA PHE A 126 10.28 3.24 9.11
C PHE A 126 10.68 2.08 8.20
N GLN A 127 11.83 2.20 7.54
CA GLN A 127 12.39 1.14 6.69
C GLN A 127 13.92 1.15 6.74
N LEU A 128 14.50 0.05 7.22
CA LEU A 128 15.95 -0.19 7.30
C LEU A 128 16.26 -1.45 6.48
N SER A 129 16.42 -1.32 5.16
CA SER A 129 16.54 -2.47 4.27
C SER A 129 17.94 -2.68 3.72
N ASP A 130 18.31 -3.95 3.57
CA ASP A 130 19.51 -4.42 2.89
C ASP A 130 20.80 -3.85 3.51
N LEU A 131 20.79 -3.70 4.84
CA LEU A 131 21.92 -3.20 5.61
C LEU A 131 22.98 -4.29 5.80
N SER A 132 24.23 -3.90 6.04
CA SER A 132 25.29 -4.84 6.43
C SER A 132 26.09 -4.31 7.61
N PHE A 133 26.39 -5.19 8.56
CA PHE A 133 27.17 -4.87 9.74
C PHE A 133 28.39 -5.80 9.83
N GLN A 134 29.56 -5.22 10.06
CA GLN A 134 30.80 -5.96 10.30
C GLN A 134 31.50 -5.34 11.51
N GLU A 135 31.79 -6.17 12.52
CA GLU A 135 32.61 -5.77 13.69
C GLU A 135 32.09 -4.53 14.44
N CYS A 136 30.77 -4.28 14.41
CA CYS A 136 30.16 -3.25 15.23
C CYS A 136 30.04 -3.72 16.69
N SER A 137 30.18 -2.80 17.64
CA SER A 137 30.13 -3.14 19.07
C SER A 137 29.53 -2.02 19.90
N ALA A 138 28.67 -2.37 20.85
CA ALA A 138 28.19 -1.44 21.86
C ALA A 138 28.84 -1.75 23.22
N ILE A 139 29.21 -0.73 23.99
CA ILE A 139 29.58 -0.93 25.41
C ILE A 139 28.34 -1.28 26.25
N GLY A 140 27.20 -0.65 25.94
CA GLY A 140 25.93 -0.94 26.58
C GLY A 140 25.24 -2.17 25.98
N ALA A 141 24.33 -1.94 25.04
CA ALA A 141 23.48 -2.98 24.44
C ALA A 141 23.27 -2.72 22.93
N GLY A 142 23.00 -3.78 22.17
CA GLY A 142 22.70 -3.72 20.74
C GLY A 142 23.92 -3.35 19.90
N ASN A 143 24.75 -4.33 19.55
CA ASN A 143 25.98 -4.08 18.78
C ASN A 143 25.72 -3.42 17.43
N ASN A 144 24.67 -3.86 16.73
CA ASN A 144 24.30 -3.33 15.42
C ASN A 144 23.21 -2.27 15.55
N LEU A 145 22.11 -2.63 16.19
CA LEU A 145 20.92 -1.78 16.31
C LEU A 145 20.38 -1.83 17.72
N HIS A 146 20.10 -0.65 18.26
CA HIS A 146 19.34 -0.49 19.49
C HIS A 146 18.15 0.43 19.30
N ILE A 147 16.97 0.00 19.78
CA ILE A 147 15.74 0.78 19.68
C ILE A 147 15.15 1.06 21.07
N ARG A 148 15.00 2.34 21.38
CA ARG A 148 14.17 2.84 22.49
C ARG A 148 12.78 3.14 21.96
N SER A 149 11.75 2.51 22.54
CA SER A 149 10.36 2.62 22.06
C SER A 149 9.35 2.55 23.20
N PRO A 150 8.06 2.91 23.00
CA PRO A 150 7.05 2.78 24.05
C PRO A 150 6.89 1.34 24.56
N ASN A 151 7.12 0.34 23.70
CA ASN A 151 7.14 -1.07 24.06
C ASN A 151 8.00 -1.85 23.05
N THR A 152 9.13 -2.37 23.52
CA THR A 152 10.15 -3.06 22.73
C THR A 152 9.63 -4.33 22.11
N TYR A 153 8.87 -5.12 22.87
CA TYR A 153 8.29 -6.38 22.42
C TYR A 153 7.36 -6.17 21.22
N ASN A 154 6.46 -5.19 21.32
CA ASN A 154 5.53 -4.82 20.26
C ASN A 154 6.25 -4.24 19.03
N THR A 155 7.27 -3.40 19.25
CA THR A 155 8.11 -2.84 18.18
C THR A 155 8.82 -3.95 17.41
N GLY A 156 9.35 -4.96 18.13
CA GLY A 156 9.91 -6.18 17.56
C GLY A 156 8.95 -6.93 16.65
N ILE A 157 7.72 -7.17 17.13
CA ILE A 157 6.66 -7.81 16.33
C ILE A 157 6.37 -6.98 15.08
N ALA A 158 6.18 -5.67 15.21
CA ALA A 158 5.86 -4.80 14.07
C ALA A 158 6.96 -4.80 13.00
N ILE A 159 8.23 -4.80 13.43
CA ILE A 159 9.39 -4.89 12.52
C ILE A 159 9.39 -6.24 11.80
N ALA A 160 9.24 -7.36 12.52
CA ALA A 160 9.27 -8.69 11.93
C ALA A 160 8.08 -8.92 10.99
N ALA A 161 6.86 -8.59 11.44
CA ALA A 161 5.61 -8.78 10.70
C ALA A 161 5.56 -7.99 9.37
N ASN A 162 6.23 -6.85 9.30
CA ASN A 162 6.26 -6.01 8.10
C ASN A 162 7.64 -6.02 7.41
N SER A 163 8.57 -6.87 7.86
CA SER A 163 9.96 -6.96 7.37
C SER A 163 10.66 -5.60 7.26
N LEU A 164 10.52 -4.76 8.28
CA LEU A 164 11.00 -3.36 8.24
C LEU A 164 12.51 -3.22 8.44
N VAL A 165 13.17 -4.26 8.94
CA VAL A 165 14.63 -4.32 9.10
C VAL A 165 15.14 -5.56 8.37
N THR A 166 15.93 -5.40 7.31
CA THR A 166 16.58 -6.51 6.60
C THR A 166 18.09 -6.33 6.54
N VAL A 167 18.82 -7.45 6.59
CA VAL A 167 20.27 -7.47 6.73
C VAL A 167 20.86 -8.46 5.73
N LYS A 168 21.90 -8.05 5.01
CA LYS A 168 22.65 -8.89 4.06
C LYS A 168 23.46 -9.95 4.81
N ASP A 169 23.42 -11.18 4.29
CA ASP A 169 24.29 -12.26 4.70
C ASP A 169 25.67 -12.09 4.05
N LEU A 170 26.64 -11.63 4.83
CA LEU A 170 28.02 -11.41 4.37
C LEU A 170 28.73 -12.70 3.95
N SER A 171 28.25 -13.88 4.37
CA SER A 171 28.80 -15.17 3.94
C SER A 171 28.30 -15.61 2.56
N ASN A 172 27.20 -15.03 2.07
CA ASN A 172 26.63 -15.34 0.76
C ASN A 172 25.93 -14.12 0.10
N PRO A 173 26.65 -13.03 -0.22
CA PRO A 173 26.04 -11.85 -0.84
C PRO A 173 25.54 -12.18 -2.26
N PRO A 174 24.34 -11.72 -2.68
CA PRO A 174 23.53 -10.66 -2.08
C PRO A 174 22.37 -11.15 -1.20
N LYS A 175 22.41 -12.39 -0.69
CA LYS A 175 21.29 -12.96 0.08
C LYS A 175 21.08 -12.18 1.37
N LEU A 176 19.82 -12.16 1.84
CA LEU A 176 19.46 -11.66 3.16
C LEU A 176 19.57 -12.77 4.20
N ILE A 177 19.78 -12.37 5.44
CA ILE A 177 19.66 -13.27 6.60
C ILE A 177 18.19 -13.67 6.75
N HIS A 178 17.86 -14.90 6.37
CA HIS A 178 16.49 -15.41 6.38
C HIS A 178 15.93 -15.67 7.79
N ASP A 179 16.79 -15.91 8.77
CA ASP A 179 16.44 -16.27 10.15
C ASP A 179 16.67 -15.13 11.15
N LEU A 180 16.79 -13.88 10.68
CA LEU A 180 17.15 -12.71 11.49
C LEU A 180 16.25 -12.56 12.72
N TYR A 181 14.94 -12.78 12.56
CA TYR A 181 13.95 -12.55 13.61
C TYR A 181 13.77 -13.74 14.56
N THR A 182 14.27 -14.93 14.20
CA THR A 182 14.00 -16.18 14.93
C THR A 182 15.25 -16.75 15.59
N ASN A 183 16.44 -16.43 15.07
CA ASN A 183 17.69 -16.97 15.59
C ASN A 183 18.22 -16.15 16.78
N VAL A 184 18.32 -16.81 17.94
CA VAL A 184 18.79 -16.20 19.20
C VAL A 184 20.24 -15.72 19.15
N LYS A 185 21.04 -16.16 18.18
CA LYS A 185 22.44 -15.70 18.05
C LYS A 185 22.55 -14.19 17.79
N TYR A 186 21.51 -13.57 17.23
CA TYR A 186 21.47 -12.14 16.94
C TYR A 186 20.97 -11.29 18.11
N SER A 187 20.60 -11.89 19.25
CA SER A 187 19.96 -11.17 20.37
C SER A 187 20.79 -10.01 20.93
N ASN A 188 22.12 -10.14 20.97
CA ASN A 188 22.99 -9.06 21.47
C ASN A 188 23.24 -7.96 20.42
N ASP A 189 23.00 -8.27 19.14
CA ASP A 189 23.23 -7.35 18.04
C ASP A 189 22.02 -6.45 17.79
N TYR A 190 20.81 -6.96 18.04
CA TYR A 190 19.54 -6.25 17.86
C TYR A 190 18.79 -6.25 19.18
N MET A 191 18.86 -5.13 19.90
CA MET A 191 18.26 -4.98 21.23
C MET A 191 17.33 -3.77 21.29
N GLY A 192 16.52 -3.70 22.34
CA GLY A 192 15.75 -2.50 22.64
C GLY A 192 15.47 -2.30 24.12
N ILE A 193 14.84 -1.19 24.44
CA ILE A 193 14.38 -0.83 25.78
C ILE A 193 13.05 -0.08 25.73
N ASP A 194 12.19 -0.38 26.70
CA ASP A 194 10.95 0.34 26.89
C ASP A 194 11.26 1.74 27.44
N GLU A 195 10.61 2.75 26.86
CA GLU A 195 10.74 4.15 27.25
C GLU A 195 10.64 4.36 28.76
N SER A 196 9.71 3.66 29.41
CA SER A 196 9.47 3.74 30.85
C SER A 196 10.62 3.22 31.72
N ASN A 197 11.51 2.38 31.17
CA ASN A 197 12.63 1.78 31.88
C ASN A 197 13.95 2.54 31.67
N VAL A 198 13.94 3.59 30.84
CA VAL A 198 15.13 4.39 30.59
C VAL A 198 15.46 5.24 31.81
N ASN A 199 16.71 5.15 32.26
CA ASN A 199 17.23 5.93 33.39
C ASN A 199 18.57 6.58 33.05
N ASN A 200 18.63 7.34 31.94
CA ASN A 200 19.84 8.01 31.45
C ASN A 200 21.07 7.07 31.38
N GLY A 201 20.87 5.82 30.97
CA GLY A 201 21.95 4.84 30.89
C GLY A 201 22.40 4.23 32.22
N LEU A 202 21.66 4.44 33.31
CA LEU A 202 21.89 3.86 34.64
C LEU A 202 20.81 2.84 35.02
N ASN A 203 20.02 2.40 34.05
CA ASN A 203 18.98 1.41 34.25
C ASN A 203 19.59 0.01 34.45
N ASP A 204 18.80 -0.89 35.02
CA ASP A 204 19.21 -2.29 35.13
C ASP A 204 19.47 -2.87 33.72
N PRO A 205 20.62 -3.53 33.48
CA PRO A 205 20.93 -4.14 32.19
C PRO A 205 19.86 -5.12 31.70
N SER A 206 19.10 -5.76 32.60
CA SER A 206 18.01 -6.69 32.26
C SER A 206 16.81 -6.03 31.57
N TYR A 207 16.68 -4.69 31.64
CA TYR A 207 15.66 -3.97 30.89
C TYR A 207 15.97 -3.86 29.40
N HIS A 208 17.20 -4.17 28.97
CA HIS A 208 17.53 -4.32 27.57
C HIS A 208 17.20 -5.72 27.09
N GLN A 209 16.23 -5.83 26.20
CA GLN A 209 15.74 -7.11 25.70
C GLN A 209 16.12 -7.30 24.23
N ALA A 210 16.19 -8.55 23.78
CA ALA A 210 16.32 -8.86 22.37
C ALA A 210 15.15 -8.22 21.60
N LEU A 211 15.47 -7.44 20.56
CA LEU A 211 14.47 -6.72 19.78
C LEU A 211 13.47 -7.70 19.13
N PHE A 212 13.93 -8.90 18.75
CA PHE A 212 13.11 -9.92 18.09
C PHE A 212 12.68 -11.05 19.01
N LEU A 213 12.57 -10.81 20.33
CA LEU A 213 12.15 -11.82 21.30
C LEU A 213 10.85 -12.53 20.90
N ALA A 214 9.85 -11.78 20.43
CA ALA A 214 8.59 -12.37 19.96
C ALA A 214 8.79 -13.34 18.78
N GLY A 215 9.67 -13.00 17.84
CA GLY A 215 10.00 -13.88 16.70
C GLY A 215 10.73 -15.14 17.14
N GLN A 216 11.66 -15.02 18.08
CA GLN A 216 12.38 -16.15 18.68
C GLN A 216 11.45 -17.12 19.44
N LEU A 217 10.33 -16.62 19.95
CA LEU A 217 9.31 -17.41 20.64
C LEU A 217 8.15 -17.85 19.74
N GLY A 218 8.13 -17.47 18.45
CA GLY A 218 7.08 -17.84 17.50
C GLY A 218 5.78 -17.02 17.61
N PHE A 219 5.81 -15.83 18.23
CA PHE A 219 4.63 -15.01 18.52
C PHE A 219 4.35 -13.89 17.49
N VAL A 220 4.95 -13.99 16.31
CA VAL A 220 4.75 -13.01 15.22
C VAL A 220 3.55 -13.38 14.35
N THR A 221 3.45 -14.66 13.96
CA THR A 221 2.40 -15.16 13.06
C THR A 221 1.73 -16.37 13.67
N GLN A 222 0.41 -16.32 13.80
CA GLN A 222 -0.41 -17.45 14.16
C GLN A 222 -1.11 -17.97 12.92
N GLU A 223 -0.95 -19.25 12.64
CA GLU A 223 -1.61 -19.92 11.53
C GLU A 223 -2.85 -20.68 11.97
N PHE A 224 -3.86 -20.66 11.11
CA PHE A 224 -5.10 -21.41 11.21
C PHE A 224 -5.44 -22.01 9.85
N TYR A 225 -6.20 -23.09 9.84
CA TYR A 225 -6.45 -23.87 8.64
C TYR A 225 -7.96 -24.11 8.45
N ILE A 226 -8.41 -23.99 7.19
CA ILE A 226 -9.79 -24.24 6.78
C ILE A 226 -9.85 -25.39 5.77
N ARG A 227 -10.82 -26.30 5.94
CA ARG A 227 -11.13 -27.37 4.97
C ARG A 227 -12.62 -27.70 5.00
N SER A 228 -13.38 -27.30 3.98
CA SER A 228 -14.84 -27.43 3.99
C SER A 228 -15.41 -28.83 3.80
N SER A 229 -14.71 -29.69 3.05
CA SER A 229 -15.23 -30.98 2.56
C SER A 229 -15.67 -31.97 3.65
N ASP A 230 -15.03 -31.92 4.81
CA ASP A 230 -15.08 -32.98 5.82
C ASP A 230 -14.75 -32.51 7.25
N SER A 231 -14.50 -31.22 7.46
CA SER A 231 -14.22 -30.69 8.80
C SER A 231 -15.46 -30.16 9.51
N ILE A 232 -15.34 -30.02 10.83
CA ILE A 232 -16.26 -29.29 11.69
C ILE A 232 -15.48 -28.16 12.38
N ASP A 233 -16.18 -27.18 12.92
CA ASP A 233 -15.54 -26.10 13.66
C ASP A 233 -14.91 -26.61 14.96
N GLN A 234 -13.57 -26.61 14.98
CA GLN A 234 -12.74 -27.04 16.10
C GLN A 234 -12.24 -25.85 16.94
N ASN A 235 -11.66 -26.17 18.11
CA ASN A 235 -11.08 -25.15 18.99
C ASN A 235 -9.74 -24.61 18.49
N GLU A 236 -8.87 -25.46 17.93
CA GLU A 236 -7.51 -25.06 17.52
C GLU A 236 -7.42 -24.61 16.07
N CYS A 237 -8.19 -25.23 15.16
CA CYS A 237 -8.09 -25.01 13.72
C CYS A 237 -6.66 -25.21 13.17
N SER A 238 -5.97 -26.25 13.65
CA SER A 238 -4.60 -26.58 13.23
C SER A 238 -4.58 -27.30 11.88
N LEU A 239 -3.39 -27.53 11.31
CA LEU A 239 -3.25 -28.28 10.06
C LEU A 239 -3.83 -29.70 10.16
N GLU A 240 -3.70 -30.34 11.33
CA GLU A 240 -4.24 -31.67 11.62
C GLU A 240 -5.75 -31.65 11.89
N THR A 241 -6.26 -30.54 12.44
CA THR A 241 -7.67 -30.36 12.82
C THR A 241 -8.24 -29.07 12.23
N PRO A 242 -8.32 -28.95 10.89
CA PRO A 242 -8.78 -27.72 10.25
C PRO A 242 -10.23 -27.42 10.61
N CYS A 243 -10.59 -26.14 10.59
CA CYS A 243 -11.95 -25.69 10.85
C CYS A 243 -12.77 -25.58 9.57
N LYS A 244 -14.08 -25.47 9.75
CA LYS A 244 -15.02 -25.34 8.64
C LYS A 244 -15.22 -23.88 8.24
N THR A 245 -15.31 -22.97 9.21
CA THR A 245 -15.65 -21.57 8.97
C THR A 245 -14.59 -20.58 9.46
N ILE A 246 -14.41 -19.51 8.70
CA ILE A 246 -13.56 -18.37 9.08
C ILE A 246 -14.14 -17.68 10.31
N ASN A 247 -15.46 -17.56 10.43
CA ASN A 247 -16.09 -16.92 11.59
C ASN A 247 -15.79 -17.64 12.91
N ASN A 248 -15.68 -18.98 12.90
CA ASN A 248 -15.22 -19.72 14.07
C ASN A 248 -13.76 -19.45 14.44
N ILE A 249 -12.89 -19.15 13.47
CA ILE A 249 -11.52 -18.68 13.76
C ILE A 249 -11.56 -17.27 14.35
N LEU A 250 -12.34 -16.36 13.77
CA LEU A 250 -12.38 -14.95 14.18
C LEU A 250 -12.99 -14.73 15.57
N SER A 251 -13.81 -15.66 16.07
CA SER A 251 -14.41 -15.60 17.41
C SER A 251 -13.49 -16.08 18.54
N LYS A 252 -12.31 -16.62 18.21
CA LYS A 252 -11.35 -17.12 19.21
C LYS A 252 -10.64 -15.98 19.93
N SER A 253 -10.26 -16.22 21.18
CA SER A 253 -9.35 -15.32 21.89
C SER A 253 -7.97 -15.32 21.25
N LEU A 254 -7.31 -14.17 21.24
CA LEU A 254 -5.93 -14.07 20.80
C LEU A 254 -5.01 -14.97 21.67
N PRO A 255 -4.12 -15.79 21.07
CA PRO A 255 -3.24 -16.66 21.84
C PRO A 255 -2.25 -15.87 22.72
N THR A 256 -1.79 -16.50 23.81
CA THR A 256 -0.80 -15.90 24.72
C THR A 256 0.49 -15.54 23.97
N GLY A 257 1.02 -14.33 24.23
CA GLY A 257 2.23 -13.81 23.58
C GLY A 257 1.97 -13.01 22.30
N PHE A 258 0.81 -13.19 21.66
CA PHE A 258 0.40 -12.41 20.49
C PHE A 258 -0.21 -11.07 20.88
N VAL A 259 -0.13 -10.08 19.98
CA VAL A 259 -0.58 -8.71 20.23
C VAL A 259 -1.56 -8.27 19.14
N LYS A 260 -2.80 -7.97 19.55
CA LYS A 260 -3.88 -7.53 18.66
C LYS A 260 -3.47 -6.27 17.90
N GLY A 261 -3.70 -6.25 16.59
CA GLY A 261 -3.36 -5.13 15.72
C GLY A 261 -1.88 -5.00 15.37
N ILE A 262 -1.05 -5.96 15.78
CA ILE A 262 0.39 -5.99 15.45
C ILE A 262 0.81 -7.38 14.94
N SER A 263 0.52 -8.45 15.68
CA SER A 263 0.79 -9.81 15.24
C SER A 263 -0.11 -10.19 14.05
N ILE A 264 0.33 -11.17 13.26
CA ILE A 264 -0.37 -11.63 12.07
C ILE A 264 -1.23 -12.84 12.42
N SER A 265 -2.50 -12.81 12.04
CA SER A 265 -3.36 -13.99 12.00
C SER A 265 -3.53 -14.44 10.56
N LEU A 266 -3.04 -15.63 10.25
CA LEU A 266 -3.00 -16.22 8.92
C LEU A 266 -3.98 -17.40 8.83
N ILE A 267 -4.90 -17.35 7.89
CA ILE A 267 -5.87 -18.42 7.62
C ILE A 267 -5.54 -19.03 6.27
N ASN A 268 -5.08 -20.28 6.28
CA ASN A 268 -4.76 -21.07 5.11
C ASN A 268 -5.96 -21.92 4.68
N LEU A 269 -6.41 -21.75 3.44
CA LEU A 269 -7.41 -22.62 2.82
C LEU A 269 -6.70 -23.86 2.27
N LEU A 270 -7.02 -25.03 2.82
CA LEU A 270 -6.51 -26.33 2.35
C LEU A 270 -7.32 -26.87 1.17
N SER A 271 -8.56 -26.41 1.00
CA SER A 271 -9.49 -26.78 -0.06
C SER A 271 -10.34 -25.59 -0.46
N GLU A 272 -11.07 -25.73 -1.57
CA GLU A 272 -12.20 -24.85 -1.86
C GLU A 272 -13.25 -24.91 -0.74
N THR A 273 -14.05 -23.85 -0.62
CA THR A 273 -15.08 -23.70 0.41
C THR A 273 -16.32 -23.00 -0.12
N SER A 274 -17.49 -23.48 0.29
CA SER A 274 -18.79 -22.81 0.10
C SER A 274 -19.48 -22.49 1.43
N ASP A 275 -18.82 -22.67 2.56
CA ASP A 275 -19.42 -22.53 3.90
C ASP A 275 -19.25 -21.14 4.52
N GLN A 276 -18.58 -20.22 3.82
CA GLN A 276 -18.24 -18.91 4.36
C GLN A 276 -19.38 -17.92 4.12
N ASN A 277 -19.71 -17.14 5.14
CA ASN A 277 -20.70 -16.07 5.05
C ASN A 277 -20.35 -14.93 6.03
N ASN A 278 -20.83 -13.72 5.73
CA ASN A 278 -20.90 -12.60 6.68
C ASN A 278 -19.64 -12.41 7.56
N ILE A 279 -18.48 -12.31 6.94
CA ILE A 279 -17.19 -12.16 7.63
C ILE A 279 -16.96 -10.69 7.95
N PHE A 280 -16.91 -10.37 9.24
CA PHE A 280 -16.69 -9.01 9.74
C PHE A 280 -15.30 -8.85 10.36
N ILE A 281 -14.52 -7.91 9.82
CA ILE A 281 -13.18 -7.59 10.34
C ILE A 281 -13.14 -6.13 10.74
N ASN A 282 -13.02 -5.88 12.05
CA ASN A 282 -13.01 -4.56 12.65
C ASN A 282 -12.23 -4.54 13.96
N SER A 283 -12.23 -3.41 14.67
CA SER A 283 -11.55 -3.26 15.97
C SER A 283 -12.05 -4.21 17.07
N GLN A 284 -13.30 -4.68 16.97
CA GLN A 284 -13.98 -5.55 17.93
C GLN A 284 -13.81 -7.05 17.61
N THR A 285 -13.30 -7.44 16.42
CA THR A 285 -13.02 -8.84 16.09
C THR A 285 -12.13 -9.47 17.16
N GLU A 286 -12.59 -10.54 17.81
CA GLU A 286 -11.98 -11.09 19.04
C GLU A 286 -10.54 -11.55 18.80
N LEU A 287 -10.32 -12.37 17.77
CA LEU A 287 -9.01 -12.89 17.44
C LEU A 287 -8.03 -11.77 17.14
N ASN A 288 -8.27 -11.02 16.06
CA ASN A 288 -7.39 -9.96 15.62
C ASN A 288 -8.13 -9.05 14.61
N ASN A 289 -7.71 -7.79 14.52
CA ASN A 289 -8.23 -6.86 13.52
C ASN A 289 -7.38 -6.83 12.23
N ILE A 290 -6.29 -7.61 12.17
CA ILE A 290 -5.47 -7.81 10.96
C ILE A 290 -5.51 -9.30 10.60
N ILE A 291 -6.23 -9.63 9.53
CA ILE A 291 -6.44 -11.00 9.09
C ILE A 291 -5.89 -11.18 7.68
N THR A 292 -5.11 -12.24 7.49
CA THR A 292 -4.70 -12.70 6.16
C THR A 292 -5.40 -14.02 5.86
N ILE A 293 -6.00 -14.11 4.69
CA ILE A 293 -6.62 -15.33 4.17
C ILE A 293 -5.92 -15.65 2.86
N GLN A 294 -5.42 -16.87 2.74
CA GLN A 294 -4.69 -17.31 1.56
C GLN A 294 -4.93 -18.76 1.22
N SER A 295 -4.60 -19.13 -0.01
CA SER A 295 -4.46 -20.55 -0.35
C SER A 295 -3.24 -21.15 0.35
N ASP A 296 -3.35 -22.39 0.79
CA ASP A 296 -2.22 -23.12 1.36
C ASP A 296 -1.03 -23.19 0.39
N GLY A 297 0.18 -23.04 0.94
CA GLY A 297 1.40 -22.98 0.15
C GLY A 297 1.57 -21.70 -0.70
N TYR A 298 0.78 -20.65 -0.47
CA TYR A 298 0.89 -19.39 -1.21
C TYR A 298 2.33 -18.85 -1.21
N ILE A 299 2.84 -18.59 -2.41
CA ILE A 299 4.12 -17.92 -2.66
C ILE A 299 3.81 -16.70 -3.52
N SER A 300 4.24 -15.52 -3.09
CA SER A 300 3.97 -14.29 -3.84
C SER A 300 4.57 -14.34 -5.24
N ARG A 301 3.74 -14.01 -6.25
CA ARG A 301 4.05 -14.15 -7.70
C ARG A 301 4.42 -15.57 -8.14
N GLY A 302 4.30 -16.56 -7.25
CA GLY A 302 4.53 -17.96 -7.53
C GLY A 302 3.37 -18.58 -8.31
N THR A 303 3.64 -19.70 -8.97
CA THR A 303 2.62 -20.52 -9.64
C THR A 303 2.60 -21.95 -9.11
N GLU A 304 3.40 -22.24 -8.08
CA GLU A 304 3.64 -23.57 -7.53
C GLU A 304 2.58 -24.02 -6.50
N TYR A 305 1.53 -23.22 -6.32
CA TYR A 305 0.43 -23.51 -5.39
C TYR A 305 -0.91 -23.46 -6.09
N THR A 306 -1.87 -24.22 -5.57
CA THR A 306 -3.25 -24.23 -6.06
C THR A 306 -4.01 -23.07 -5.45
N LYS A 307 -4.61 -22.23 -6.29
CA LYS A 307 -5.54 -21.19 -5.81
C LYS A 307 -6.85 -21.85 -5.39
N GLN A 308 -7.18 -21.79 -4.11
CA GLN A 308 -8.42 -22.31 -3.57
C GLN A 308 -9.57 -21.33 -3.81
N SER A 309 -10.74 -21.87 -4.14
CA SER A 309 -11.94 -21.09 -4.37
C SER A 309 -12.71 -20.80 -3.08
N ILE A 310 -13.24 -19.58 -2.96
CA ILE A 310 -14.33 -19.27 -2.02
C ILE A 310 -15.60 -19.07 -2.85
N HIS A 311 -16.42 -20.11 -2.91
CA HIS A 311 -17.64 -20.16 -3.73
C HIS A 311 -18.73 -19.29 -3.11
N THR A 312 -19.24 -18.33 -3.88
CA THR A 312 -20.31 -17.42 -3.42
C THR A 312 -21.57 -17.43 -4.29
N SER A 313 -21.71 -18.43 -5.17
CA SER A 313 -22.80 -18.58 -6.16
C SER A 313 -24.22 -18.53 -5.60
N LEU A 314 -24.41 -18.84 -4.32
CA LEU A 314 -25.72 -18.91 -3.67
C LEU A 314 -25.95 -17.81 -2.63
N PHE A 315 -25.01 -16.90 -2.41
CA PHE A 315 -25.11 -15.88 -1.37
C PHE A 315 -25.61 -14.56 -1.94
N ASP A 316 -26.57 -13.94 -1.25
CA ASP A 316 -27.11 -12.61 -1.55
C ASP A 316 -26.60 -11.53 -0.58
N THR A 317 -25.73 -11.90 0.35
CA THR A 317 -25.14 -11.06 1.39
C THR A 317 -23.68 -10.73 1.10
N THR A 318 -23.18 -9.68 1.74
CA THR A 318 -21.76 -9.34 1.68
C THR A 318 -20.91 -10.38 2.38
N LEU A 319 -19.95 -10.95 1.64
CA LEU A 319 -19.04 -11.94 2.23
C LEU A 319 -18.05 -11.28 3.18
N PHE A 320 -17.38 -10.20 2.77
CA PHE A 320 -16.40 -9.51 3.60
C PHE A 320 -16.81 -8.07 3.89
N THR A 321 -16.96 -7.72 5.17
CA THR A 321 -17.19 -6.33 5.61
C THR A 321 -16.03 -5.89 6.50
N ILE A 322 -15.32 -4.84 6.08
CA ILE A 322 -14.15 -4.31 6.79
C ILE A 322 -14.45 -2.88 7.26
N SER A 323 -14.26 -2.62 8.55
CA SER A 323 -14.54 -1.30 9.17
C SER A 323 -13.53 -0.93 10.25
N ASN A 324 -13.55 0.32 10.71
CA ASN A 324 -12.66 0.84 11.76
C ASN A 324 -11.18 0.58 11.45
N THR A 325 -10.46 -0.08 12.37
CA THR A 325 -9.06 -0.49 12.22
C THR A 325 -8.89 -1.87 11.58
N GLY A 326 -9.96 -2.43 11.01
CA GLY A 326 -9.94 -3.72 10.32
C GLY A 326 -9.05 -3.70 9.09
N ARG A 327 -8.25 -4.76 8.93
CA ARG A 327 -7.37 -4.98 7.77
C ARG A 327 -7.51 -6.40 7.28
N LEU A 328 -7.91 -6.57 6.03
CA LEU A 328 -8.02 -7.86 5.36
C LEU A 328 -6.98 -7.97 4.24
N LYS A 329 -6.25 -9.08 4.22
CA LYS A 329 -5.36 -9.48 3.13
C LYS A 329 -5.89 -10.76 2.49
N LEU A 330 -6.11 -10.76 1.18
CA LEU A 330 -6.60 -11.89 0.38
C LEU A 330 -5.52 -12.28 -0.63
N PHE A 331 -4.85 -13.41 -0.42
CA PHE A 331 -3.66 -13.79 -1.18
C PHE A 331 -3.82 -15.11 -1.93
N GLY A 332 -3.58 -15.09 -3.24
CA GLY A 332 -3.56 -16.31 -4.04
C GLY A 332 -4.88 -17.06 -4.06
N LEU A 333 -6.01 -16.38 -3.95
CA LEU A 333 -7.34 -17.00 -3.94
C LEU A 333 -7.98 -16.98 -5.33
N HIS A 334 -8.98 -17.82 -5.50
CA HIS A 334 -9.86 -17.81 -6.67
C HIS A 334 -11.29 -17.45 -6.24
N PHE A 335 -11.90 -16.50 -6.95
CA PHE A 335 -13.28 -16.10 -6.75
C PHE A 335 -14.03 -16.31 -8.07
N ASP A 336 -14.71 -17.45 -8.15
CA ASP A 336 -15.50 -17.86 -9.30
C ASP A 336 -16.97 -18.08 -8.98
N ASN A 337 -17.79 -18.10 -10.03
CA ASN A 337 -19.21 -18.43 -9.96
C ASN A 337 -19.98 -17.52 -8.99
N LEU A 338 -19.82 -16.21 -9.09
CA LEU A 338 -20.59 -15.28 -8.24
C LEU A 338 -22.09 -15.37 -8.52
N ASN A 339 -22.91 -15.05 -7.52
CA ASN A 339 -24.37 -15.17 -7.59
C ASN A 339 -24.98 -14.26 -8.67
N PRO A 340 -25.55 -14.81 -9.77
CA PRO A 340 -26.12 -14.01 -10.84
C PRO A 340 -27.61 -13.66 -10.63
N PHE A 341 -28.21 -14.08 -9.50
CA PHE A 341 -29.62 -13.78 -9.24
C PHE A 341 -29.82 -12.29 -8.92
N SER A 342 -30.86 -11.69 -9.48
CA SER A 342 -31.19 -10.27 -9.26
C SER A 342 -31.54 -9.92 -7.82
N THR A 343 -31.74 -10.92 -6.95
CA THR A 343 -31.92 -10.75 -5.51
C THR A 343 -30.61 -10.49 -4.77
N ALA A 344 -29.47 -10.89 -5.34
CA ALA A 344 -28.15 -10.58 -4.81
C ALA A 344 -27.76 -9.16 -5.23
N THR A 345 -27.96 -8.20 -4.33
CA THR A 345 -27.66 -6.78 -4.54
C THR A 345 -26.48 -6.28 -3.70
N ASN A 346 -26.03 -7.08 -2.73
CA ASN A 346 -24.92 -6.74 -1.85
C ASN A 346 -23.57 -7.04 -2.51
N PRO A 347 -22.53 -6.23 -2.27
CA PRO A 347 -21.22 -6.49 -2.85
C PRO A 347 -20.55 -7.70 -2.20
N LEU A 348 -19.59 -8.32 -2.89
CA LEU A 348 -18.77 -9.39 -2.32
C LEU A 348 -17.88 -8.86 -1.17
N ILE A 349 -17.28 -7.68 -1.38
CA ILE A 349 -16.41 -7.00 -0.41
C ILE A 349 -16.93 -5.58 -0.18
N SER A 350 -17.15 -5.21 1.08
CA SER A 350 -17.54 -3.87 1.50
C SER A 350 -16.48 -3.26 2.43
N ILE A 351 -15.97 -2.10 2.05
CA ILE A 351 -15.04 -1.30 2.85
C ILE A 351 -15.81 -0.09 3.37
N SER A 352 -16.04 -0.09 4.69
CA SER A 352 -16.91 0.88 5.36
C SER A 352 -16.37 2.31 5.32
N GLN A 353 -17.29 3.26 5.46
CA GLN A 353 -17.00 4.68 5.47
C GLN A 353 -15.94 5.06 6.50
N SER A 354 -14.98 5.89 6.09
CA SER A 354 -13.93 6.41 6.96
C SER A 354 -13.46 7.78 6.49
N ARG A 355 -12.95 8.60 7.40
CA ARG A 355 -12.24 9.86 7.07
C ARG A 355 -10.73 9.66 6.93
N ASN A 356 -10.24 8.44 7.16
CA ASN A 356 -8.87 8.03 6.96
C ASN A 356 -8.79 7.20 5.68
N ASN A 357 -8.03 7.67 4.69
CA ASN A 357 -7.83 6.95 3.43
C ASN A 357 -6.86 5.77 3.52
N LEU A 358 -6.42 5.40 4.72
CA LEU A 358 -5.55 4.24 4.97
C LEU A 358 -6.20 3.19 5.89
N ASN A 359 -7.31 3.51 6.57
CA ASN A 359 -8.03 2.56 7.44
C ASN A 359 -9.55 2.75 7.29
N PRO A 360 -10.36 1.70 7.13
CA PRO A 360 -9.99 0.28 7.03
C PRO A 360 -9.11 -0.06 5.81
N GLN A 361 -8.57 -1.28 5.74
CA GLN A 361 -7.72 -1.68 4.61
C GLN A 361 -8.13 -3.04 4.04
N VAL A 362 -8.16 -3.14 2.72
CA VAL A 362 -8.24 -4.41 1.98
C VAL A 362 -7.08 -4.49 1.01
N THR A 363 -6.33 -5.59 1.03
CA THR A 363 -5.28 -5.89 0.05
C THR A 363 -5.59 -7.21 -0.62
N ILE A 364 -5.69 -7.19 -1.94
CA ILE A 364 -5.93 -8.35 -2.79
C ILE A 364 -4.65 -8.56 -3.61
N LYS A 365 -4.06 -9.75 -3.54
CA LYS A 365 -2.80 -10.02 -4.20
C LYS A 365 -2.73 -11.40 -4.83
N ASP A 366 -2.23 -11.45 -6.06
CA ASP A 366 -2.02 -12.70 -6.80
C ASP A 366 -3.31 -13.55 -6.92
N CYS A 367 -4.50 -12.91 -6.89
CA CYS A 367 -5.80 -13.58 -6.94
C CYS A 367 -6.34 -13.69 -8.38
N ILE A 368 -7.39 -14.50 -8.54
CA ILE A 368 -8.19 -14.58 -9.77
C ILE A 368 -9.66 -14.31 -9.43
N PHE A 369 -10.29 -13.44 -10.22
CA PHE A 369 -11.72 -13.17 -10.21
C PHE A 369 -12.25 -13.47 -11.61
N GLU A 370 -13.14 -14.44 -11.74
CA GLU A 370 -13.79 -14.72 -13.02
C GLU A 370 -15.24 -15.20 -12.88
N GLN A 371 -16.08 -14.90 -13.86
CA GLN A 371 -17.41 -15.52 -13.97
C GLN A 371 -17.40 -16.54 -15.11
N ILE A 372 -17.96 -17.73 -14.84
CA ILE A 372 -18.12 -18.78 -15.84
C ILE A 372 -19.42 -18.51 -16.60
N ASN A 373 -19.39 -18.63 -17.93
CA ASN A 373 -20.54 -18.39 -18.82
C ASN A 373 -21.19 -17.00 -18.59
N SER A 374 -20.38 -15.94 -18.54
CA SER A 374 -20.80 -14.58 -18.17
C SER A 374 -21.98 -14.04 -19.00
N GLU A 375 -22.12 -14.46 -20.26
CA GLU A 375 -23.24 -14.07 -21.13
C GLU A 375 -24.61 -14.57 -20.62
N SER A 376 -24.62 -15.66 -19.83
CA SER A 376 -25.83 -16.21 -19.20
C SER A 376 -25.93 -15.88 -17.71
N ASN A 377 -24.86 -15.33 -17.11
CA ASN A 377 -24.70 -15.12 -15.67
C ASN A 377 -24.37 -13.65 -15.36
N SER A 378 -25.21 -12.73 -15.83
CA SER A 378 -25.10 -11.30 -15.52
C SER A 378 -25.20 -11.05 -14.01
N LEU A 379 -24.36 -10.16 -13.49
CA LEU A 379 -24.34 -9.79 -12.09
C LEU A 379 -25.16 -8.52 -11.83
N TYR A 380 -25.94 -8.57 -10.75
CA TYR A 380 -26.81 -7.49 -10.28
C TYR A 380 -26.30 -6.82 -8.99
N HIS A 381 -25.05 -7.10 -8.63
CA HIS A 381 -24.32 -6.44 -7.56
C HIS A 381 -22.91 -6.09 -8.04
N SER A 382 -22.31 -5.08 -7.41
CA SER A 382 -20.91 -4.78 -7.59
C SER A 382 -20.03 -5.79 -6.84
N LEU A 383 -18.77 -5.97 -7.21
CA LEU A 383 -17.91 -6.91 -6.47
C LEU A 383 -17.31 -6.26 -5.23
N ILE A 384 -16.81 -5.02 -5.37
CA ILE A 384 -16.19 -4.29 -4.29
C ILE A 384 -16.86 -2.92 -4.17
N VAL A 385 -17.30 -2.56 -2.98
CA VAL A 385 -17.73 -1.20 -2.65
C VAL A 385 -16.74 -0.61 -1.65
N THR A 386 -16.24 0.60 -1.92
CA THR A 386 -15.40 1.34 -0.97
C THR A 386 -15.98 2.71 -0.68
N SER A 387 -16.26 2.96 0.59
CA SER A 387 -16.71 4.24 1.14
C SER A 387 -15.61 4.93 1.96
N GLY A 388 -14.43 4.33 2.08
CA GLY A 388 -13.33 4.83 2.89
C GLY A 388 -12.15 3.86 2.93
N GLY A 389 -11.07 4.28 3.57
CA GLY A 389 -9.92 3.41 3.78
C GLY A 389 -9.08 3.15 2.52
N ALA A 390 -8.29 2.08 2.51
CA ALA A 390 -7.43 1.73 1.39
C ALA A 390 -7.82 0.39 0.76
N LEU A 391 -7.99 0.38 -0.56
CA LEU A 391 -8.11 -0.82 -1.39
C LEU A 391 -6.86 -0.94 -2.27
N VAL A 392 -6.11 -2.02 -2.08
CA VAL A 392 -4.93 -2.33 -2.90
C VAL A 392 -5.16 -3.61 -3.67
N ILE A 393 -5.01 -3.59 -5.00
CA ILE A 393 -5.11 -4.77 -5.86
C ILE A 393 -3.79 -4.95 -6.60
N GLU A 394 -3.05 -6.00 -6.31
CA GLU A 394 -1.73 -6.28 -6.88
C GLU A 394 -1.74 -7.62 -7.64
N ASN A 395 -1.12 -7.66 -8.83
CA ASN A 395 -0.86 -8.90 -9.58
C ASN A 395 -2.12 -9.79 -9.79
N THR A 396 -3.31 -9.19 -9.88
CA THR A 396 -4.58 -9.94 -9.89
C THR A 396 -5.15 -10.00 -11.30
N LEU A 397 -5.75 -11.13 -11.66
CA LEU A 397 -6.51 -11.30 -12.90
C LEU A 397 -8.00 -11.18 -12.61
N ILE A 398 -8.67 -10.27 -13.32
CA ILE A 398 -10.11 -10.03 -13.27
C ILE A 398 -10.65 -10.20 -14.68
N GLN A 399 -11.57 -11.13 -14.91
CA GLN A 399 -12.04 -11.39 -16.27
C GLN A 399 -13.46 -11.90 -16.39
N ASN A 400 -14.03 -11.71 -17.58
CA ASN A 400 -15.28 -12.32 -18.04
C ASN A 400 -16.46 -11.95 -17.15
N TYR A 401 -16.79 -10.66 -17.01
CA TYR A 401 -17.95 -10.21 -16.23
C TYR A 401 -18.96 -9.48 -17.11
N GLN A 402 -20.25 -9.79 -16.92
CA GLN A 402 -21.36 -9.01 -17.43
C GLN A 402 -22.08 -8.40 -16.22
N PHE A 403 -22.13 -7.07 -16.14
CA PHE A 403 -22.86 -6.35 -15.09
C PHE A 403 -24.14 -5.75 -15.66
N SER A 404 -25.23 -5.86 -14.91
CA SER A 404 -26.51 -5.25 -15.23
C SER A 404 -26.87 -4.19 -14.19
N ASN A 405 -27.86 -3.33 -14.49
CA ASN A 405 -28.34 -2.27 -13.60
C ASN A 405 -27.21 -1.34 -13.09
N GLY A 406 -26.25 -1.02 -13.97
CA GLY A 406 -25.15 -0.12 -13.65
C GLY A 406 -24.14 -0.68 -12.65
N GLN A 407 -24.18 -1.97 -12.32
CA GLN A 407 -23.18 -2.57 -11.42
C GLN A 407 -21.80 -2.65 -12.06
N ARG A 408 -20.77 -2.92 -11.25
CA ARG A 408 -19.38 -2.74 -11.65
C ARG A 408 -18.44 -3.55 -10.79
N PHE A 409 -17.17 -3.65 -11.19
CA PHE A 409 -16.19 -4.36 -10.38
C PHE A 409 -15.89 -3.63 -9.06
N ILE A 410 -15.55 -2.34 -9.12
CA ILE A 410 -15.30 -1.45 -7.98
C ILE A 410 -16.25 -0.25 -8.05
N ASP A 411 -17.07 -0.11 -7.03
CA ASP A 411 -17.92 1.05 -6.81
C ASP A 411 -17.33 1.95 -5.71
N LEU A 412 -17.15 3.23 -6.05
CA LEU A 412 -16.54 4.24 -5.19
C LEU A 412 -17.65 5.14 -4.63
N ASP A 413 -18.02 4.88 -3.37
CA ASP A 413 -19.07 5.64 -2.71
C ASP A 413 -18.55 7.02 -2.25
N SER A 414 -19.39 8.04 -2.38
CA SER A 414 -19.09 9.45 -2.09
C SER A 414 -18.93 9.81 -0.62
N SER A 415 -19.20 8.88 0.31
CA SER A 415 -19.41 9.22 1.72
C SER A 415 -18.13 9.42 2.54
N GLY A 416 -16.96 8.97 2.09
CA GLY A 416 -15.71 9.07 2.86
C GLY A 416 -14.45 9.32 2.04
N ARG A 417 -13.30 9.05 2.66
CA ARG A 417 -11.97 9.26 2.10
C ARG A 417 -11.29 7.92 1.83
N TYR A 418 -10.91 7.67 0.58
CA TYR A 418 -10.27 6.41 0.20
C TYR A 418 -9.06 6.56 -0.72
N LEU A 419 -8.19 5.55 -0.66
CA LEU A 419 -7.13 5.29 -1.62
C LEU A 419 -7.43 3.97 -2.32
N VAL A 420 -7.55 4.00 -3.65
CA VAL A 420 -7.57 2.80 -4.49
C VAL A 420 -6.27 2.74 -5.27
N ASP A 421 -5.44 1.72 -5.04
CA ASP A 421 -4.16 1.51 -5.74
C ASP A 421 -4.17 0.15 -6.47
N ILE A 422 -4.18 0.19 -7.80
CA ILE A 422 -4.19 -0.97 -8.68
C ILE A 422 -2.81 -1.10 -9.32
N VAL A 423 -2.17 -2.25 -9.12
CA VAL A 423 -0.76 -2.48 -9.44
C VAL A 423 -0.62 -3.78 -10.22
N ASN A 424 0.00 -3.74 -11.40
CA ASN A 424 0.29 -4.92 -12.22
C ASN A 424 -0.89 -5.91 -12.39
N SER A 425 -2.10 -5.38 -12.52
CA SER A 425 -3.33 -6.20 -12.56
C SER A 425 -4.00 -6.15 -13.93
N LYS A 426 -4.76 -7.19 -14.28
CA LYS A 426 -5.35 -7.36 -15.60
C LYS A 426 -6.87 -7.45 -15.51
N PHE A 427 -7.56 -6.56 -16.21
CA PHE A 427 -9.01 -6.56 -16.40
C PHE A 427 -9.32 -6.93 -17.84
N LYS A 428 -10.13 -7.96 -18.06
CA LYS A 428 -10.42 -8.49 -19.41
C LYS A 428 -11.88 -8.84 -19.61
N ASN A 429 -12.45 -8.52 -20.77
CA ASN A 429 -13.79 -8.97 -21.16
C ASN A 429 -14.84 -8.61 -20.09
N ILE A 430 -14.92 -7.33 -19.74
CA ILE A 430 -15.87 -6.84 -18.75
C ILE A 430 -16.87 -5.93 -19.46
N HIS A 431 -18.15 -6.23 -19.31
CA HIS A 431 -19.23 -5.48 -19.90
C HIS A 431 -20.19 -4.97 -18.82
N GLN A 432 -20.73 -3.78 -19.00
CA GLN A 432 -21.73 -3.18 -18.13
C GLN A 432 -22.90 -2.60 -18.93
N ASP A 433 -24.10 -3.00 -18.54
CA ASP A 433 -25.36 -2.40 -18.97
C ASP A 433 -25.89 -1.44 -17.90
N THR A 434 -26.07 -0.18 -18.27
CA THR A 434 -26.70 0.86 -17.43
C THR A 434 -27.72 1.69 -18.21
N SER A 435 -28.73 2.21 -17.49
CA SER A 435 -29.75 3.13 -18.01
C SER A 435 -29.55 4.59 -17.59
N ASP A 436 -28.69 4.87 -16.61
CA ASP A 436 -28.48 6.21 -16.01
C ASP A 436 -27.24 6.94 -16.54
N GLN A 437 -26.61 6.38 -17.58
CA GLN A 437 -25.36 6.85 -18.18
C GLN A 437 -24.12 6.78 -17.27
N GLN A 438 -24.20 6.26 -16.04
CA GLN A 438 -23.05 6.02 -15.18
C GLN A 438 -22.32 4.75 -15.63
N GLY A 439 -21.31 4.93 -16.49
CA GLY A 439 -20.51 3.79 -16.96
C GLY A 439 -19.46 3.37 -15.94
N GLY A 440 -18.27 3.07 -16.44
CA GLY A 440 -17.15 2.59 -15.62
C GLY A 440 -17.37 1.14 -15.19
N ALA A 441 -17.40 0.23 -16.16
CA ALA A 441 -17.66 -1.19 -15.91
C ALA A 441 -16.68 -1.82 -14.89
N VAL A 442 -15.48 -1.26 -14.80
CA VAL A 442 -14.49 -1.65 -13.80
C VAL A 442 -14.53 -0.73 -12.59
N ILE A 443 -14.43 0.58 -12.79
CA ILE A 443 -14.36 1.56 -11.69
C ILE A 443 -15.35 2.67 -11.97
N SER A 444 -16.27 2.92 -11.03
CA SER A 444 -17.18 4.05 -11.12
C SER A 444 -17.37 4.70 -9.76
N GLY A 445 -17.55 6.01 -9.74
CA GLY A 445 -18.10 6.67 -8.56
C GLY A 445 -17.88 8.17 -8.50
N ASN A 446 -18.25 8.73 -7.35
CA ASN A 446 -18.20 10.16 -7.07
C ASN A 446 -17.11 10.47 -6.03
N PHE A 447 -16.12 11.24 -6.47
CA PHE A 447 -14.93 11.60 -5.72
C PHE A 447 -15.19 12.89 -4.94
N ASP A 448 -14.73 12.92 -3.69
CA ASP A 448 -14.64 14.15 -2.92
C ASP A 448 -13.21 14.33 -2.40
N TYR A 449 -12.99 15.41 -1.66
CA TYR A 449 -11.70 15.80 -1.15
C TYR A 449 -10.99 14.68 -0.37
N GLY A 450 -9.84 14.26 -0.91
CA GLY A 450 -8.97 13.24 -0.31
C GLY A 450 -9.09 11.85 -0.94
N ASN A 451 -9.95 11.68 -1.95
CA ASN A 451 -10.08 10.44 -2.71
C ASN A 451 -9.02 10.36 -3.80
N ILE A 452 -8.29 9.23 -3.83
CA ILE A 452 -7.19 9.00 -4.75
C ILE A 452 -7.44 7.66 -5.47
N LEU A 453 -7.44 7.71 -6.80
CA LEU A 453 -7.38 6.53 -7.66
C LEU A 453 -6.02 6.47 -8.35
N ARG A 454 -5.23 5.44 -8.05
CA ARG A 454 -3.93 5.18 -8.65
C ARG A 454 -3.96 3.85 -9.39
N ILE A 455 -3.45 3.85 -10.62
CA ILE A 455 -3.34 2.67 -11.47
C ILE A 455 -1.94 2.66 -12.09
N ARG A 456 -1.16 1.60 -11.84
CA ARG A 456 0.26 1.59 -12.19
C ARG A 456 0.83 0.21 -12.52
N ASP A 457 2.11 0.23 -12.88
CA ASP A 457 2.99 -0.94 -13.03
C ASP A 457 2.47 -1.98 -14.02
N GLN A 458 2.30 -1.63 -15.29
CA GLN A 458 1.86 -2.54 -16.37
C GLN A 458 0.45 -3.11 -16.19
N SER A 459 -0.39 -2.45 -15.40
CA SER A 459 -1.82 -2.78 -15.35
C SER A 459 -2.45 -2.68 -16.73
N LYS A 460 -3.42 -3.55 -17.02
CA LYS A 460 -4.01 -3.68 -18.36
C LYS A 460 -5.53 -3.83 -18.31
N PHE A 461 -6.22 -2.99 -19.05
CA PHE A 461 -7.67 -3.01 -19.29
C PHE A 461 -7.88 -3.40 -20.75
N ASN A 462 -8.47 -4.56 -21.01
CA ASN A 462 -8.63 -5.09 -22.35
C ASN A 462 -10.07 -5.52 -22.60
N ASN A 463 -10.66 -5.04 -23.69
CA ASN A 463 -12.00 -5.42 -24.10
C ASN A 463 -13.02 -5.13 -22.99
N ILE A 464 -13.13 -3.85 -22.64
CA ILE A 464 -14.00 -3.36 -21.57
C ILE A 464 -15.07 -2.47 -22.19
N THR A 465 -16.34 -2.74 -21.93
CA THR A 465 -17.45 -2.03 -22.59
C THR A 465 -18.50 -1.59 -21.59
N SER A 466 -19.02 -0.37 -21.73
CA SER A 466 -20.18 0.10 -20.98
C SER A 466 -21.18 0.79 -21.92
N THR A 467 -22.48 0.62 -21.67
CA THR A 467 -23.52 1.44 -22.31
C THR A 467 -23.59 2.86 -21.73
N GLY A 468 -22.92 3.12 -20.61
CA GLY A 468 -22.77 4.43 -19.97
C GLY A 468 -21.48 5.16 -20.36
N GLN A 469 -21.24 6.33 -19.77
CA GLN A 469 -20.04 7.14 -19.99
C GLN A 469 -18.82 6.49 -19.34
N GLY A 470 -17.68 6.46 -20.04
CA GLY A 470 -16.48 5.76 -19.57
C GLY A 470 -16.64 4.26 -19.74
N GLY A 471 -15.88 3.64 -20.64
CA GLY A 471 -15.93 2.18 -20.77
C GLY A 471 -15.40 1.46 -19.53
N ALA A 472 -14.17 1.80 -19.14
CA ALA A 472 -13.50 1.19 -18.00
C ALA A 472 -13.66 2.00 -16.72
N ILE A 473 -13.52 3.32 -16.81
CA ILE A 473 -13.49 4.22 -15.67
C ILE A 473 -14.50 5.36 -15.87
N TYR A 474 -15.35 5.57 -14.89
CA TYR A 474 -16.24 6.72 -14.78
C TYR A 474 -15.99 7.43 -13.44
N CYS A 475 -15.64 8.71 -13.47
CA CYS A 475 -15.38 9.46 -12.25
C CYS A 475 -16.10 10.80 -12.31
N THR A 476 -16.82 11.16 -11.26
CA THR A 476 -17.40 12.51 -11.11
C THR A 476 -17.02 13.09 -9.76
N GLY A 477 -17.22 14.39 -9.52
CA GLY A 477 -17.20 14.95 -8.15
C GLY A 477 -16.34 16.19 -7.98
N ARG A 478 -15.72 16.34 -6.80
CA ARG A 478 -14.92 17.49 -6.38
C ARG A 478 -13.49 17.08 -6.06
N TYR A 479 -12.51 17.78 -6.65
CA TYR A 479 -11.09 17.53 -6.45
C TYR A 479 -10.62 16.06 -6.68
N PRO A 480 -11.13 15.31 -7.69
CA PRO A 480 -10.65 13.95 -7.93
C PRO A 480 -9.15 13.94 -8.23
N ILE A 481 -8.42 12.98 -7.66
CA ILE A 481 -7.02 12.70 -7.99
C ILE A 481 -6.94 11.33 -8.67
N ILE A 482 -6.60 11.33 -9.95
CA ILE A 482 -6.45 10.14 -10.78
C ILE A 482 -5.01 10.09 -11.32
N GLU A 483 -4.30 9.03 -10.99
CA GLU A 483 -2.90 8.81 -11.37
C GLU A 483 -2.78 7.51 -12.18
N ILE A 484 -2.39 7.62 -13.44
CA ILE A 484 -2.21 6.51 -14.37
C ILE A 484 -0.75 6.47 -14.81
N ASN A 485 -0.06 5.39 -14.53
CA ASN A 485 1.38 5.28 -14.79
C ASN A 485 1.76 3.95 -15.41
N ARG A 486 2.23 3.95 -16.66
CA ARG A 486 2.58 2.71 -17.40
C ARG A 486 1.42 1.70 -17.47
N VAL A 487 0.24 2.16 -17.90
CA VAL A 487 -1.00 1.38 -17.98
C VAL A 487 -1.48 1.27 -19.42
N SER A 488 -2.03 0.12 -19.83
CA SER A 488 -2.62 -0.06 -21.15
C SER A 488 -4.14 -0.21 -21.10
N PHE A 489 -4.86 0.65 -21.81
CA PHE A 489 -6.28 0.52 -22.14
C PHE A 489 -6.41 0.11 -23.61
N ILE A 490 -7.03 -1.05 -23.86
CA ILE A 490 -7.10 -1.66 -25.19
C ILE A 490 -8.54 -2.05 -25.49
N LYS A 491 -9.10 -1.60 -26.61
CA LYS A 491 -10.47 -1.94 -27.04
C LYS A 491 -11.52 -1.60 -25.98
N CYS A 492 -11.36 -0.46 -25.31
CA CYS A 492 -12.35 0.01 -24.35
C CYS A 492 -13.43 0.83 -25.05
N LYS A 493 -14.71 0.62 -24.70
CA LYS A 493 -15.85 1.31 -25.29
C LYS A 493 -16.81 1.87 -24.26
N GLY A 494 -17.25 3.11 -24.45
CA GLY A 494 -18.23 3.79 -23.60
C GLY A 494 -19.04 4.80 -24.40
N LEU A 495 -20.13 5.30 -23.83
CA LEU A 495 -21.00 6.29 -24.46
C LEU A 495 -20.24 7.60 -24.77
N SER A 496 -19.30 7.97 -23.91
CA SER A 496 -18.32 9.05 -24.09
C SER A 496 -17.08 8.71 -23.29
N GLY A 497 -15.88 9.04 -23.77
CA GLY A 497 -14.64 8.59 -23.16
C GLY A 497 -14.50 7.07 -23.23
N GLY A 498 -14.16 6.53 -24.41
CA GLY A 498 -14.19 5.08 -24.67
C GLY A 498 -13.52 4.22 -23.58
N ALA A 499 -12.42 4.70 -23.01
CA ALA A 499 -11.82 4.13 -21.79
C ALA A 499 -12.23 4.87 -20.52
N ILE A 500 -12.06 6.20 -20.49
CA ILE A 500 -12.18 7.02 -19.28
C ILE A 500 -13.11 8.18 -19.53
N PHE A 501 -14.10 8.33 -18.65
CA PHE A 501 -14.85 9.56 -18.49
C PHE A 501 -14.56 10.15 -17.12
N ALA A 502 -14.20 11.44 -17.05
CA ALA A 502 -14.12 12.13 -15.78
C ALA A 502 -14.74 13.53 -15.82
N GLN A 503 -15.51 13.89 -14.79
CA GLN A 503 -16.05 15.23 -14.60
C GLN A 503 -15.66 15.77 -13.23
N SER A 504 -15.19 17.01 -13.17
CA SER A 504 -14.99 17.72 -11.91
C SER A 504 -15.78 19.02 -11.85
N GLN A 505 -16.41 19.26 -10.71
CA GLN A 505 -17.14 20.50 -10.40
C GLN A 505 -16.22 21.59 -9.80
N GLU A 506 -15.18 21.17 -9.09
CA GLU A 506 -14.28 22.05 -8.34
C GLU A 506 -12.86 21.46 -8.36
N GLY A 507 -12.02 21.89 -9.30
CA GLY A 507 -10.61 21.47 -9.39
C GLY A 507 -10.39 19.96 -9.60
N SER A 508 -9.27 19.54 -10.15
CA SER A 508 -9.00 18.11 -10.34
C SER A 508 -7.52 17.88 -10.58
N SER A 509 -7.05 16.66 -10.39
CA SER A 509 -5.74 16.23 -10.86
C SER A 509 -5.88 14.92 -11.61
N LEU A 510 -5.62 14.94 -12.91
CA LEU A 510 -5.51 13.75 -13.73
C LEU A 510 -4.12 13.72 -14.38
N THR A 511 -3.34 12.70 -14.03
CA THR A 511 -1.97 12.52 -14.51
C THR A 511 -1.85 11.16 -15.21
N ILE A 512 -1.37 11.17 -16.45
CA ILE A 512 -1.16 9.98 -17.29
C ILE A 512 0.29 10.02 -17.79
N GLU A 513 1.11 9.07 -17.36
CA GLU A 513 2.56 9.13 -17.57
C GLU A 513 3.19 7.76 -17.91
N ASN A 514 4.48 7.81 -18.24
CA ASN A 514 5.39 6.67 -18.32
C ASN A 514 4.93 5.53 -19.25
N GLN A 515 4.77 5.84 -20.55
CA GLN A 515 4.42 4.85 -21.58
C GLN A 515 3.05 4.21 -21.35
N SER A 516 2.09 5.00 -20.84
CA SER A 516 0.69 4.57 -20.83
C SER A 516 0.15 4.52 -22.26
N GLU A 517 -0.71 3.55 -22.55
CA GLU A 517 -1.21 3.26 -23.90
C GLU A 517 -2.73 3.24 -23.94
N PHE A 518 -3.32 3.87 -24.94
CA PHE A 518 -4.74 3.80 -25.27
C PHE A 518 -4.87 3.34 -26.72
N LYS A 519 -5.28 2.10 -26.92
CA LYS A 519 -5.32 1.47 -28.24
C LYS A 519 -6.73 1.03 -28.58
N GLN A 520 -7.22 1.42 -29.75
CA GLN A 520 -8.54 0.97 -30.26
C GLN A 520 -9.70 1.29 -29.31
N CYS A 521 -9.57 2.35 -28.49
CA CYS A 521 -10.66 2.83 -27.65
C CYS A 521 -11.66 3.63 -28.50
N GLU A 522 -12.95 3.40 -28.33
CA GLU A 522 -13.96 4.07 -29.14
C GLU A 522 -15.20 4.44 -28.36
N ILE A 523 -15.93 5.46 -28.80
CA ILE A 523 -17.24 5.76 -28.25
C ILE A 523 -18.34 4.99 -28.98
N THR A 524 -19.39 4.62 -28.26
CA THR A 524 -20.60 4.00 -28.81
C THR A 524 -21.74 5.00 -29.02
N GLY A 525 -21.66 6.17 -28.37
CA GLY A 525 -22.70 7.18 -28.38
C GLY A 525 -22.74 8.02 -29.66
N SER A 526 -23.92 8.14 -30.29
CA SER A 526 -24.15 8.85 -31.56
C SER A 526 -24.55 10.33 -31.44
N ASN A 527 -24.80 10.85 -30.23
CA ASN A 527 -25.26 12.22 -30.02
C ASN A 527 -24.12 13.23 -30.15
N GLU A 528 -24.42 14.48 -30.50
CA GLU A 528 -23.40 15.52 -30.74
C GLU A 528 -22.61 15.93 -29.47
N ASP A 529 -23.20 15.69 -28.29
CA ASP A 529 -22.58 15.96 -26.99
C ASP A 529 -21.67 14.81 -26.52
N GLN A 530 -21.72 13.67 -27.21
CA GLN A 530 -20.93 12.48 -26.88
C GLN A 530 -19.59 12.51 -27.59
N ARG A 531 -18.50 12.49 -26.81
CA ARG A 531 -17.13 12.74 -27.30
C ARG A 531 -16.11 11.87 -26.56
N GLY A 532 -14.87 11.83 -27.04
CA GLY A 532 -13.75 11.20 -26.35
C GLY A 532 -13.48 9.79 -26.77
N GLY A 533 -12.78 9.60 -27.89
CA GLY A 533 -12.47 8.24 -28.40
C GLY A 533 -11.83 7.36 -27.32
N ALA A 534 -10.85 7.89 -26.60
CA ALA A 534 -10.26 7.22 -25.43
C ALA A 534 -10.69 7.86 -24.12
N ILE A 535 -10.57 9.17 -24.00
CA ILE A 535 -10.80 9.89 -22.75
C ILE A 535 -11.71 11.09 -23.01
N TYR A 536 -12.68 11.31 -22.13
CA TYR A 536 -13.48 12.54 -22.10
C TYR A 536 -13.44 13.17 -20.72
N LEU A 537 -13.13 14.48 -20.68
CA LEU A 537 -12.98 15.24 -19.45
C LEU A 537 -13.87 16.48 -19.47
N ILE A 538 -14.61 16.68 -18.40
CA ILE A 538 -15.40 17.89 -18.16
C ILE A 538 -14.85 18.55 -16.90
N LEU A 539 -14.24 19.72 -17.05
CA LEU A 539 -13.56 20.41 -15.97
C LEU A 539 -14.22 21.75 -15.69
N GLU A 540 -14.86 21.88 -14.54
CA GLU A 540 -15.40 23.13 -14.06
C GLU A 540 -14.40 23.80 -13.08
N ASN A 541 -14.31 25.13 -13.15
CA ASN A 541 -13.43 25.91 -12.29
C ASN A 541 -14.23 26.74 -11.29
N ARG A 542 -15.08 26.09 -10.49
CA ARG A 542 -15.87 26.77 -9.45
C ARG A 542 -15.18 26.84 -8.09
N GLY A 543 -14.05 26.15 -7.93
CA GLY A 543 -13.32 26.02 -6.67
C GLY A 543 -12.03 26.85 -6.60
N LEU A 544 -11.37 26.85 -5.44
CA LEU A 544 -10.10 27.57 -5.20
C LEU A 544 -8.85 26.80 -5.65
N ARG A 545 -8.99 25.54 -6.09
CA ARG A 545 -7.86 24.70 -6.53
C ARG A 545 -7.82 24.59 -8.04
N PRO A 546 -6.62 24.58 -8.65
CA PRO A 546 -6.49 24.47 -10.09
C PRO A 546 -6.93 23.09 -10.59
N ASN A 547 -7.34 23.05 -11.85
CA ASN A 547 -7.39 21.81 -12.61
C ASN A 547 -5.98 21.50 -13.13
N ILE A 548 -5.45 20.34 -12.76
CA ILE A 548 -4.15 19.82 -13.15
C ILE A 548 -4.38 18.66 -14.10
N PHE A 549 -3.92 18.79 -15.34
CA PHE A 549 -4.00 17.72 -16.32
C PHE A 549 -2.64 17.51 -17.00
N TYR A 550 -2.07 16.33 -16.80
CA TYR A 550 -0.79 15.95 -17.39
C TYR A 550 -0.93 14.67 -18.20
N ILE A 551 -0.51 14.73 -19.47
CA ILE A 551 -0.26 13.55 -20.29
C ILE A 551 1.17 13.64 -20.78
N ARG A 552 2.01 12.69 -20.37
CA ARG A 552 3.43 12.63 -20.74
C ARG A 552 3.81 11.24 -21.22
N ASN A 553 4.66 11.18 -22.24
CA ASN A 553 5.24 9.95 -22.77
C ASN A 553 4.20 8.83 -22.96
N SER A 554 3.03 9.14 -23.52
CA SER A 554 1.91 8.20 -23.65
C SER A 554 1.47 8.04 -25.11
N ILE A 555 0.91 6.88 -25.45
CA ILE A 555 0.54 6.48 -26.82
C ILE A 555 -0.98 6.42 -26.94
N PHE A 556 -1.52 7.06 -27.97
CA PHE A 556 -2.90 6.90 -28.40
C PHE A 556 -2.92 6.40 -29.84
N GLU A 557 -3.56 5.25 -30.07
CA GLU A 557 -3.52 4.54 -31.34
C GLU A 557 -4.92 4.04 -31.70
N GLU A 558 -5.37 4.33 -32.92
CA GLU A 558 -6.66 3.86 -33.45
C GLU A 558 -7.88 4.20 -32.56
N CYS A 559 -7.82 5.28 -31.77
CA CYS A 559 -8.97 5.70 -30.96
C CYS A 559 -10.02 6.45 -31.82
N LYS A 560 -11.31 6.15 -31.63
CA LYS A 560 -12.39 6.66 -32.51
C LYS A 560 -13.51 7.38 -31.75
N GLY A 561 -13.79 8.62 -32.15
CA GLY A 561 -15.00 9.35 -31.79
C GLY A 561 -16.02 9.36 -32.95
N ASN A 562 -17.24 9.87 -32.70
CA ASN A 562 -18.24 10.08 -33.74
C ASN A 562 -18.12 11.45 -34.43
N ASN A 563 -18.69 11.53 -35.65
CA ASN A 563 -18.91 12.75 -36.43
C ASN A 563 -17.66 13.62 -36.71
N ASN A 564 -16.49 13.02 -36.90
CA ASN A 564 -15.22 13.73 -37.16
C ASN A 564 -14.85 14.80 -36.10
N ARG A 565 -15.49 14.78 -34.90
CA ARG A 565 -15.33 15.80 -33.84
C ARG A 565 -14.64 15.28 -32.57
N GLY A 566 -14.12 14.05 -32.58
CA GLY A 566 -13.41 13.48 -31.44
C GLY A 566 -12.29 12.56 -31.87
N GLY A 567 -11.05 13.04 -31.82
CA GLY A 567 -9.88 12.18 -31.69
C GLY A 567 -9.86 11.48 -30.33
N ALA A 568 -8.70 10.94 -29.95
CA ALA A 568 -8.49 10.32 -28.63
C ALA A 568 -8.97 11.20 -27.45
N LEU A 569 -8.90 12.54 -27.62
CA LEU A 569 -9.23 13.58 -26.65
C LEU A 569 -9.96 14.76 -27.32
N PRO A 570 -11.24 15.01 -27.01
CA PRO A 570 -11.93 16.26 -27.25
C PRO A 570 -12.15 17.01 -25.93
N GLN A 571 -11.81 18.29 -25.94
CA GLN A 571 -12.05 19.19 -24.81
C GLN A 571 -13.28 20.07 -25.10
N SER A 572 -14.29 20.04 -24.24
CA SER A 572 -15.30 21.10 -24.12
C SER A 572 -14.90 21.99 -22.94
N ILE A 573 -14.07 22.99 -23.19
CA ILE A 573 -13.87 24.07 -22.23
C ILE A 573 -15.03 25.05 -22.39
N GLU A 574 -16.08 24.95 -21.58
CA GLU A 574 -17.00 26.09 -21.36
C GLU A 574 -16.33 27.08 -20.38
N ALA A 575 -15.25 27.73 -20.81
CA ALA A 575 -14.68 28.87 -20.11
C ALA A 575 -15.27 30.13 -20.72
N LYS A 576 -16.06 30.85 -19.92
CA LYS A 576 -16.38 32.25 -20.22
C LYS A 576 -15.07 33.06 -20.08
N MET A 577 -14.48 33.39 -21.24
CA MET A 577 -13.47 34.42 -21.56
C MET A 577 -11.95 34.08 -21.58
N LEU A 578 -11.41 34.11 -22.83
CA LEU A 578 -10.08 34.57 -23.36
C LEU A 578 -8.82 33.65 -23.24
N PRO A 579 -7.82 33.81 -24.15
CA PRO A 579 -7.78 33.63 -25.62
C PRO A 579 -6.93 32.39 -26.04
N PRO A 580 -6.92 31.99 -27.33
CA PRO A 580 -6.35 30.72 -27.78
C PRO A 580 -4.86 30.81 -28.14
N SER A 581 -4.01 30.18 -27.33
CA SER A 581 -2.67 29.76 -27.77
C SER A 581 -2.24 28.56 -26.92
N GLU A 582 -1.92 27.44 -27.60
CA GLU A 582 -1.59 26.10 -27.07
C GLU A 582 -2.76 25.11 -26.89
N PHE A 583 -3.60 24.96 -27.92
CA PHE A 583 -4.54 23.83 -28.00
C PHE A 583 -4.04 22.77 -28.99
N ALA A 584 -3.71 21.58 -28.50
CA ALA A 584 -3.55 20.38 -29.35
C ALA A 584 -4.93 19.75 -29.60
N LEU A 585 -5.56 20.13 -30.71
CA LEU A 585 -6.68 19.38 -31.29
C LEU A 585 -6.10 18.23 -32.12
N LEU A 586 -6.34 16.97 -31.71
CA LEU A 586 -5.96 15.79 -32.49
C LEU A 586 -7.05 15.51 -33.53
N HIS A 587 -6.84 15.98 -34.76
CA HIS A 587 -7.57 15.58 -35.96
C HIS A 587 -6.64 14.77 -36.86
N ASP A 588 -6.65 13.44 -36.76
CA ASP A 588 -6.77 12.51 -37.90
C ASP A 588 -6.83 11.06 -37.44
N SER A 589 -7.74 10.28 -38.02
CA SER A 589 -7.96 8.87 -37.68
C SER A 589 -7.16 7.97 -38.62
N ASN A 590 -5.87 7.74 -38.31
CA ASN A 590 -5.05 6.57 -38.73
C ASN A 590 -3.53 6.72 -38.45
N GLN A 591 -3.12 7.57 -37.51
CA GLN A 591 -1.69 7.75 -37.18
C GLN A 591 -1.42 7.56 -35.68
N THR A 592 -0.25 7.02 -35.36
CA THR A 592 0.28 6.89 -34.00
C THR A 592 0.87 8.22 -33.55
N PHE A 593 0.45 8.73 -32.39
CA PHE A 593 0.98 9.96 -31.81
C PHE A 593 1.53 9.73 -30.40
N SER A 594 2.68 10.34 -30.10
CA SER A 594 3.22 10.46 -28.74
C SER A 594 2.96 11.89 -28.24
N ILE A 595 2.25 12.03 -27.13
CA ILE A 595 1.83 13.34 -26.60
C ILE A 595 2.63 13.70 -25.34
N ASN A 596 3.18 14.92 -25.32
CA ASN A 596 3.61 15.63 -24.13
C ASN A 596 2.82 16.94 -24.07
N ALA A 597 1.70 16.96 -23.34
CA ALA A 597 0.85 18.14 -23.19
C ALA A 597 0.85 18.63 -21.74
N PHE A 598 0.98 19.94 -21.56
CA PHE A 598 0.96 20.61 -20.26
C PHE A 598 -0.17 21.64 -20.27
N LEU A 599 -1.14 21.51 -19.37
CA LEU A 599 -2.17 22.53 -19.19
C LEU A 599 -2.29 22.84 -17.70
N LEU A 600 -1.93 24.07 -17.33
CA LEU A 600 -2.22 24.61 -16.01
C LEU A 600 -3.22 25.76 -16.16
N LEU A 601 -4.41 25.59 -15.60
CA LEU A 601 -5.43 26.63 -15.55
C LEU A 601 -5.36 27.31 -14.18
N TYR A 602 -4.81 28.52 -14.13
CA TYR A 602 -4.88 29.41 -12.98
C TYR A 602 -6.09 30.35 -13.14
N ALA A 603 -6.72 30.70 -12.00
CA ALA A 603 -7.73 31.75 -11.93
C ALA A 603 -7.07 33.14 -11.92
#